data_AF-A0A847MWP1-F1
#
_entry.id   AF-A0A847MWP1-F1
#
_cell.length_a   1.000
_cell.length_b   1.000
_cell.length_c   1.000
_cell.angle_alpha   90.00
_cell.angle_beta   90.00
_cell.angle_gamma   90.00
#
_symmetry.space_group_name_H-M   'P 1'
#
loop_
_entity.id
_entity.type
_entity.pdbx_description
1 polymer ?
#
loop_
_entity_poly.entity_id
_entity_poly.type
_entity_poly.pdbx_seq_one_letter_code
_entity_poly.pdbx_strand_id
1 'polypeptide(L)'
;LKNAYDSLGNEWLGKPVAFVSYGAEGGVRAVEHWRSIVSNFQQPDVRAQVTFLLHAHFDKDGFKPPEQKAKDLETLFDQLVELSGRMLR
;
A
#
# COMPACT_ATOMS: atom_id res chain seq x y z
N LEU A 1 -12.69 -3.03 -1.58
CA LEU A 1 -11.70 -1.96 -1.86
C LEU A 1 -12.10 -1.12 -3.09
N LYS A 2 -12.20 -1.70 -4.30
CA LYS A 2 -12.41 -0.94 -5.55
C LYS A 2 -13.59 0.05 -5.52
N ASN A 3 -14.78 -0.41 -5.15
CA ASN A 3 -15.97 0.46 -5.11
C ASN A 3 -15.79 1.69 -4.20
N ALA A 4 -15.18 1.50 -3.03
CA ALA A 4 -14.92 2.59 -2.10
C ALA A 4 -13.88 3.56 -2.66
N TYR A 5 -12.84 3.04 -3.33
CA TYR A 5 -11.82 3.86 -3.96
C TYR A 5 -12.40 4.72 -5.10
N ASP A 6 -13.24 4.12 -5.95
CA ASP A 6 -13.88 4.84 -7.06
C ASP A 6 -14.82 5.95 -6.56
N SER A 7 -15.47 5.71 -5.42
CA SER A 7 -16.37 6.70 -4.81
C SER A 7 -15.62 7.90 -4.24
N LEU A 8 -14.35 7.74 -3.86
CA LEU A 8 -13.50 8.77 -3.23
C LEU A 8 -12.35 9.23 -4.14
N GLY A 9 -12.34 8.79 -5.40
CA GLY A 9 -11.20 8.96 -6.29
C GLY A 9 -10.88 10.43 -6.58
N ASN A 10 -11.90 11.29 -6.62
CA ASN A 10 -11.74 12.72 -6.85
C ASN A 10 -11.03 13.42 -5.68
N GLU A 11 -11.35 13.03 -4.45
CA GLU A 11 -10.75 13.55 -3.23
C GLU A 11 -9.28 13.13 -3.06
N TRP A 12 -8.88 12.05 -3.73
CA TRP A 12 -7.51 11.53 -3.72
C TRP A 12 -6.70 11.84 -4.98
N LEU A 13 -7.31 12.52 -5.96
CA LEU A 13 -6.66 12.92 -7.19
C LEU A 13 -5.33 13.64 -6.91
N GLY A 14 -4.25 13.17 -7.55
CA GLY A 14 -2.92 13.75 -7.40
C GLY A 14 -2.23 13.52 -6.06
N LYS A 15 -2.87 12.83 -5.09
CA LYS A 15 -2.25 12.55 -3.79
C LYS A 15 -1.38 11.30 -3.84
N PRO A 16 -0.17 11.32 -3.26
CA PRO A 16 0.71 10.16 -3.28
C PRO A 16 0.11 8.98 -2.52
N VAL A 17 0.46 7.76 -2.93
CA VAL A 17 -0.11 6.52 -2.38
C VAL A 17 0.97 5.46 -2.12
N ALA A 18 0.74 4.62 -1.13
CA ALA A 18 1.57 3.46 -0.81
C ALA A 18 0.69 2.24 -0.54
N PHE A 19 1.23 1.04 -0.69
CA PHE A 19 0.44 -0.20 -0.63
C PHE A 19 0.89 -1.13 0.49
N VAL A 20 -0.09 -1.57 1.27
CA VAL A 20 0.01 -2.70 2.19
C VAL A 20 -1.00 -3.73 1.73
N SER A 21 -0.57 -4.97 1.53
CA SER A 21 -1.43 -6.04 1.02
C SER A 21 -1.27 -7.33 1.81
N TYR A 22 -2.30 -8.17 1.74
CA TYR A 22 -2.26 -9.52 2.31
C TYR A 22 -2.96 -10.51 1.38
N GLY A 23 -2.60 -11.78 1.48
CA GLY A 23 -3.18 -12.85 0.69
C GLY A 23 -2.40 -14.15 0.81
N ALA A 24 -2.83 -15.19 0.09
CA ALA A 24 -2.08 -16.45 0.03
C ALA A 24 -0.62 -16.22 -0.40
N GLU A 25 -0.43 -15.39 -1.43
CA GLU A 25 0.87 -14.94 -1.94
C GLU A 25 1.11 -13.45 -1.66
N GLY A 26 0.68 -12.97 -0.48
CA GLY A 26 0.95 -11.60 -0.03
C GLY A 26 0.17 -10.49 -0.75
N GLY A 27 -0.71 -10.85 -1.70
CA GLY A 27 -1.51 -9.90 -2.47
C GLY A 27 -0.72 -9.11 -3.52
N VAL A 28 0.49 -9.55 -3.88
CA VAL A 28 1.40 -8.81 -4.79
C VAL A 28 0.73 -8.48 -6.12
N ARG A 29 0.10 -9.45 -6.78
CA ARG A 29 -0.59 -9.23 -8.07
C ARG A 29 -1.73 -8.21 -7.95
N ALA A 30 -2.44 -8.19 -6.82
CA ALA A 30 -3.48 -7.19 -6.59
C ALA A 30 -2.87 -5.79 -6.54
N VAL A 31 -1.71 -5.63 -5.89
CA VAL A 31 -1.00 -4.34 -5.86
C VAL A 31 -0.50 -3.92 -7.24
N GLU A 32 0.01 -4.83 -8.08
CA GLU A 32 0.38 -4.52 -9.46
C GLU A 32 -0.81 -3.97 -10.27
N HIS A 33 -2.00 -4.58 -10.12
CA HIS A 33 -3.22 -4.04 -10.70
C HIS A 33 -3.58 -2.66 -10.10
N TRP A 34 -3.41 -2.47 -8.79
CA TRP A 34 -3.68 -1.18 -8.16
C TRP A 34 -2.76 -0.06 -8.63
N ARG A 35 -1.47 -0.32 -8.87
CA ARG A 35 -0.56 0.68 -9.45
C ARG A 35 -1.06 1.19 -10.81
N SER A 36 -1.62 0.30 -11.63
CA SER A 36 -2.29 0.68 -12.88
C SER A 36 -3.60 1.45 -12.67
N ILE A 37 -4.33 1.19 -11.57
CA ILE A 37 -5.59 1.89 -11.27
C ILE A 37 -5.30 3.32 -10.79
N VAL A 38 -4.42 3.47 -9.79
CA VAL A 38 -4.15 4.78 -9.15
C VAL A 38 -3.46 5.77 -10.10
N SER A 39 -2.78 5.28 -11.14
CA SER A 39 -2.22 6.14 -12.20
C SER A 39 -3.32 6.89 -12.97
N ASN A 40 -4.53 6.34 -13.09
CA ASN A 40 -5.68 7.05 -13.68
C ASN A 40 -6.15 8.22 -12.82
N PHE A 41 -5.81 8.24 -11.53
CA PHE A 41 -6.08 9.32 -10.60
C PHE A 41 -4.87 10.26 -10.42
N GLN A 42 -3.86 10.16 -11.31
CA GLN A 42 -2.62 10.94 -11.24
C GLN A 42 -1.88 10.80 -9.90
N GLN A 43 -2.09 9.70 -9.18
CA GLN A 43 -1.47 9.48 -7.87
C GLN A 43 -0.10 8.85 -8.06
N PRO A 44 0.99 9.53 -7.65
CA PRO A 44 2.31 8.92 -7.67
C PRO A 44 2.43 7.91 -6.53
N ASP A 45 2.91 6.71 -6.83
CA ASP A 45 3.08 5.62 -5.89
C ASP A 45 4.54 5.41 -5.47
N VAL A 46 4.76 5.00 -4.22
CA VAL A 46 6.11 4.61 -3.75
C VAL A 46 6.44 3.18 -4.14
N ARG A 47 7.75 2.91 -4.34
CA ARG A 47 8.23 1.57 -4.69
C ARG A 47 8.09 0.59 -3.52
N ALA A 48 8.35 1.04 -2.29
CA ALA A 48 8.18 0.20 -1.11
C ALA A 48 6.74 -0.34 -1.02
N GLN A 49 6.64 -1.63 -0.67
CA GLN A 49 5.37 -2.33 -0.48
C GLN A 49 5.53 -3.29 0.68
N VAL A 50 4.56 -3.33 1.59
CA VAL A 50 4.52 -4.32 2.66
C VAL A 50 3.47 -5.39 2.33
N THR A 51 3.89 -6.65 2.40
CA THR A 51 3.02 -7.80 2.13
C THR A 51 2.92 -8.73 3.33
N PHE A 52 1.75 -9.32 3.52
CA PHE A 52 1.50 -10.34 4.54
C PHE A 52 0.91 -11.63 3.96
N LEU A 53 1.50 -12.78 4.31
CA LEU A 53 1.01 -14.09 3.92
C LEU A 53 -0.07 -14.54 4.91
N LEU A 54 -1.23 -14.96 4.40
CA LEU A 54 -2.32 -15.45 5.25
C LEU A 54 -1.91 -16.63 6.12
N HIS A 55 -1.14 -17.56 5.56
CA HIS A 55 -0.73 -18.78 6.27
C HIS A 55 0.46 -18.59 7.23
N ALA A 56 1.19 -17.47 7.14
CA ALA A 56 2.40 -17.25 7.94
C ALA A 56 2.25 -16.14 8.98
N HIS A 57 1.36 -15.17 8.75
CA HIS A 57 1.23 -13.99 9.60
C HIS A 57 -0.15 -13.86 10.27
N PHE A 58 -1.03 -14.84 10.04
CA PHE A 58 -2.33 -14.90 10.71
C PHE A 58 -2.52 -16.30 11.28
N ASP A 59 -3.01 -16.37 12.51
CA ASP A 59 -3.38 -17.62 13.16
C ASP A 59 -4.77 -17.49 13.82
N LYS A 60 -5.13 -18.48 14.64
CA LYS A 60 -6.42 -18.52 15.35
C LYS A 60 -6.63 -17.33 16.31
N ASP A 61 -5.55 -16.71 16.78
CA ASP A 61 -5.58 -15.57 17.69
C ASP A 61 -5.46 -14.24 16.94
N GLY A 62 -5.34 -14.28 15.60
CA GLY A 62 -5.35 -13.11 14.73
C GLY A 62 -3.99 -12.83 14.07
N PHE A 63 -3.71 -11.55 13.87
CA PHE A 63 -2.54 -11.08 13.11
C PHE A 63 -1.26 -11.11 13.96
N LYS A 64 -0.25 -11.89 13.53
CA LYS A 64 1.06 -12.05 14.15
C LYS A 64 2.17 -11.88 13.11
N PRO A 65 2.47 -10.64 12.67
CA PRO A 65 3.54 -10.40 11.72
C PRO A 65 4.92 -10.58 12.38
N PRO A 66 5.95 -10.98 11.62
CA PRO A 66 7.32 -10.98 12.12
C PRO A 66 7.80 -9.53 12.36
N GLU A 67 8.70 -9.35 13.33
CA GLU A 67 9.22 -8.02 13.72
C GLU A 67 9.80 -7.23 12.55
N GLN A 68 10.39 -7.92 11.56
CA GLN A 68 10.94 -7.30 10.36
C GLN A 68 9.92 -6.45 9.59
N LYS A 69 8.62 -6.78 9.66
CA LYS A 69 7.56 -6.02 8.97
C LYS A 69 7.39 -4.61 9.51
N ALA A 70 7.79 -4.34 10.76
CA ALA A 70 7.80 -2.99 11.31
C ALA A 70 8.83 -2.11 10.57
N LYS A 71 10.03 -2.63 10.32
CA LYS A 71 11.09 -1.92 9.58
C LYS A 71 10.72 -1.71 8.10
N ASP A 72 10.10 -2.72 7.49
CA ASP A 72 9.61 -2.60 6.11
C ASP A 72 8.54 -1.49 6.02
N LEU A 73 7.71 -1.35 7.06
CA LEU A 73 6.66 -0.34 7.14
C LEU A 73 7.23 1.06 7.40
N GLU A 74 8.25 1.20 8.26
CA GLU A 74 9.01 2.45 8.44
C GLU A 74 9.55 2.94 7.09
N THR A 75 10.21 2.05 6.34
CA THR A 75 10.73 2.37 5.00
C THR A 75 9.62 2.82 4.04
N LEU A 76 8.45 2.17 4.08
CA LEU A 76 7.29 2.55 3.26
C LEU A 76 6.78 3.95 3.62
N PHE A 77 6.68 4.26 4.91
CA PHE A 77 6.23 5.57 5.36
C PHE A 77 7.24 6.68 5.06
N ASP A 78 8.53 6.42 5.25
CA ASP A 78 9.59 7.38 4.91
C ASP A 78 9.52 7.77 3.43
N GLN A 79 9.38 6.79 2.53
CA GLN A 79 9.21 7.07 1.10
C GLN A 79 7.94 7.86 0.81
N LEU A 80 6.82 7.56 1.47
CA LEU A 80 5.55 8.23 1.24
C LEU A 80 5.59 9.68 1.73
N VAL A 81 6.16 9.93 2.90
CA VAL A 81 6.33 11.28 3.47
C VAL A 81 7.30 12.08 2.62
N GLU A 82 8.41 11.49 2.20
CA GLU A 82 9.36 12.15 1.31
C GLU A 82 8.72 12.55 -0.02
N LEU A 83 8.01 11.62 -0.67
CA LEU A 83 7.30 11.90 -1.92
C LEU A 83 6.27 13.01 -1.74
N SER A 84 5.47 12.95 -0.68
CA SER A 84 4.49 14.00 -0.34
C SER A 84 5.16 15.37 -0.17
N GLY A 85 6.28 15.43 0.57
CA GLY A 85 7.02 16.66 0.80
C GLY A 85 7.74 17.21 -0.44
N ARG A 86 8.01 16.38 -1.46
CA ARG A 86 8.51 16.84 -2.77
C ARG A 86 7.41 17.47 -3.60
N MET A 87 6.16 17.05 -3.45
CA MET A 87 5.01 17.56 -4.23
C MET A 87 4.46 18.90 -3.71
N LEU A 88 4.73 19.24 -2.45
CA LEU A 88 4.30 20.50 -1.83
C LEU A 88 5.27 21.67 -2.06
N ARG A 89 6.42 21.42 -2.69
CA ARG A 89 7.44 22.42 -3.01
C ARG A 89 7.36 22.83 -4.46
#